data_AF-A0A951R5J5-F1
#
_entry.id   AF-A0A951R5J5-F1
#
_cell.length_a   1.000
_cell.length_b   1.000
_cell.length_c   1.000
_cell.angle_alpha   90.00
_cell.angle_beta   90.00
_cell.angle_gamma   90.00
#
_symmetry.space_group_name_H-M   'P 1'
#
loop_
_entity.id
_entity.type
_entity.pdbx_description
1 polymer ?
#
loop_
_entity_poly.entity_id
_entity_poly.type
_entity_poly.pdbx_seq_one_letter_code
_entity_poly.pdbx_strand_id
1 'polypeptide(L)'
;MIIIQIFYITIFGRHNIIIGIILGLAAVGFIKRDFTGQILYRTITFLIINLYLAIAAYFATTNIYVGLIINFITIFMVTYVYMNDYKHPTSYTFLMAYIFMVCMKINIDELPLRLLAVSMGVIFIILPQIILNRKQFEKKSTNIIKNIVKEILEQIDDLIDGKYEEGKSIKINQKIRSLV
;
A
#
# COMPACT_ATOMS: atom_id res chain seq x y z
N MET A 1 -7.21 17.48 4.85
CA MET A 1 -5.76 17.52 5.15
C MET A 1 -5.44 18.39 6.36
N ILE A 2 -5.90 19.65 6.44
CA ILE A 2 -5.61 20.56 7.55
C ILE A 2 -6.04 19.99 8.92
N ILE A 3 -7.23 19.40 9.03
CA ILE A 3 -7.73 18.79 10.28
C ILE A 3 -6.83 17.64 10.77
N ILE A 4 -6.34 16.79 9.86
CA ILE A 4 -5.41 15.69 10.19
C ILE A 4 -4.09 16.27 10.73
N GLN A 5 -3.59 17.35 10.13
CA GLN A 5 -2.37 18.00 10.59
C GLN A 5 -2.55 18.64 11.97
N ILE A 6 -3.66 19.32 12.22
CA ILE A 6 -3.98 19.90 13.54
C ILE A 6 -4.03 18.78 14.60
N PHE A 7 -4.71 17.66 14.30
CA PHE A 7 -4.74 16.49 15.17
C PHE A 7 -3.32 15.95 15.46
N TYR A 8 -2.47 15.84 14.43
CA TYR A 8 -1.09 15.39 14.59
C TYR A 8 -0.25 16.31 15.47
N ILE A 9 -0.40 17.63 15.32
CA ILE A 9 0.29 18.62 16.14
C ILE A 9 -0.09 18.46 17.61
N THR A 10 -1.39 18.37 17.88
CA THR A 10 -1.93 18.33 19.24
C THR A 10 -1.54 17.06 19.99
N ILE A 11 -1.47 15.92 19.30
CA ILE A 11 -1.22 14.62 19.95
C ILE A 11 0.26 14.20 19.89
N PHE A 12 0.94 14.40 18.76
CA PHE A 12 2.29 13.89 18.52
C PHE A 12 3.36 14.98 18.49
N GLY A 13 2.99 16.25 18.63
CA GLY A 13 3.93 17.36 18.64
C GLY A 13 4.47 17.75 17.26
N ARG A 14 5.23 18.86 17.24
CA ARG A 14 5.67 19.49 15.98
C ARG A 14 6.64 18.63 15.16
N HIS A 15 7.50 17.85 15.80
CA HIS A 15 8.46 16.96 15.12
C HIS A 15 7.80 15.84 14.31
N ASN A 16 6.52 15.55 14.55
CA ASN A 16 5.77 14.48 13.87
C ASN A 16 4.72 15.01 12.87
N ILE A 17 4.63 16.34 12.66
CA ILE A 17 3.73 16.95 11.65
C ILE A 17 3.96 16.36 10.26
N ILE A 18 5.23 16.26 9.87
CA ILE A 18 5.65 15.85 8.54
C ILE A 18 5.18 14.42 8.25
N ILE A 19 5.13 13.56 9.26
CA ILE A 19 4.58 12.20 9.16
C ILE A 19 3.08 12.27 8.81
N GLY A 20 2.31 13.11 9.52
CA GLY A 20 0.90 13.31 9.23
C GLY A 20 0.63 13.87 7.82
N ILE A 21 1.51 14.76 7.33
CA ILE A 21 1.43 15.29 5.95
C ILE A 21 1.65 14.17 4.93
N ILE A 22 2.76 13.45 5.04
CA ILE A 22 3.16 12.45 4.04
C ILE A 22 2.21 11.26 4.03
N LEU A 23 1.82 10.75 5.21
CA LEU A 23 0.88 9.64 5.29
C LEU A 23 -0.54 10.07 4.89
N GLY A 24 -0.91 11.34 5.11
CA GLY A 24 -2.12 11.92 4.55
C GLY A 24 -2.12 12.00 3.02
N LEU A 25 -1.00 12.38 2.41
CA LEU A 25 -0.84 12.35 0.94
C LEU A 25 -0.85 10.92 0.41
N ALA A 26 -0.19 9.99 1.12
CA ALA A 26 -0.21 8.58 0.81
C ALA A 26 -1.64 8.03 0.82
N ALA A 27 -2.45 8.38 1.83
CA ALA A 27 -3.86 8.00 1.90
C ALA A 27 -4.63 8.44 0.65
N VAL A 28 -4.50 9.71 0.24
CA VAL A 28 -5.16 10.24 -0.97
C VAL A 28 -4.68 9.54 -2.24
N GLY A 29 -3.36 9.36 -2.40
CA GLY A 29 -2.77 8.66 -3.54
C GLY A 29 -3.22 7.19 -3.62
N PHE A 30 -3.39 6.55 -2.48
CA PHE A 30 -3.79 5.16 -2.37
C PHE A 30 -5.29 4.96 -2.57
N ILE A 31 -6.18 5.93 -2.34
CA ILE A 31 -7.64 5.77 -2.57
C ILE A 31 -7.96 5.24 -3.98
N LYS A 32 -7.21 5.68 -5.00
CA LYS A 32 -7.38 5.21 -6.38
C LYS A 32 -7.00 3.73 -6.58
N ARG A 33 -6.34 3.12 -5.60
CA ARG A 33 -5.93 1.72 -5.59
C ARG A 33 -6.87 0.97 -4.69
N ASP A 34 -7.59 0.00 -5.26
CA ASP A 34 -8.47 -0.85 -4.48
C ASP A 34 -7.64 -1.87 -3.69
N PHE A 35 -7.42 -1.59 -2.41
CA PHE A 35 -6.77 -2.51 -1.48
C PHE A 35 -7.76 -3.36 -0.67
N THR A 36 -9.06 -3.23 -0.95
CA THR A 36 -10.14 -3.73 -0.10
C THR A 36 -10.22 -5.27 -0.09
N GLY A 37 -9.80 -5.93 -1.17
CA GLY A 37 -9.83 -7.39 -1.28
C GLY A 37 -8.95 -8.13 -0.25
N GLN A 38 -7.91 -7.48 0.28
CA GLN A 38 -7.04 -8.04 1.32
C GLN A 38 -6.70 -6.99 2.40
N ILE A 39 -7.72 -6.31 2.91
CA ILE A 39 -7.53 -5.11 3.73
C ILE A 39 -6.71 -5.34 5.01
N LEU A 40 -6.90 -6.49 5.67
CA LEU A 40 -6.13 -6.85 6.87
C LEU A 40 -4.66 -7.06 6.54
N TYR A 41 -4.36 -7.87 5.51
CA TYR A 41 -3.00 -8.11 5.04
C TYR A 41 -2.30 -6.81 4.63
N ARG A 42 -3.01 -5.94 3.91
CA ARG A 42 -2.47 -4.63 3.48
C ARG A 42 -2.24 -3.69 4.65
N THR A 43 -3.13 -3.67 5.63
CA THR A 43 -2.97 -2.87 6.87
C THR A 43 -1.72 -3.31 7.63
N ILE A 44 -1.56 -4.61 7.85
CA ILE A 44 -0.40 -5.17 8.55
C ILE A 44 0.89 -4.88 7.77
N THR A 45 0.87 -5.07 6.44
CA THR A 45 2.02 -4.77 5.58
C THR A 45 2.41 -3.29 5.66
N PHE A 46 1.43 -2.37 5.59
CA PHE A 46 1.66 -0.94 5.71
C PHE A 46 2.14 -0.55 7.11
N LEU A 47 1.67 -1.20 8.17
CA LEU A 47 2.16 -0.98 9.52
C LEU A 47 3.62 -1.40 9.66
N ILE A 48 3.96 -2.63 9.24
CA ILE A 48 5.31 -3.17 9.33
C ILE A 48 6.29 -2.30 8.55
N ILE A 49 5.99 -1.96 7.29
CA ILE A 49 6.90 -1.16 6.47
C ILE A 49 7.11 0.21 7.08
N ASN A 50 6.06 0.90 7.54
CA ASN A 50 6.21 2.24 8.10
C ASN A 50 6.96 2.23 9.45
N LEU A 51 6.73 1.23 10.30
CA LEU A 51 7.50 1.07 11.54
C LEU A 51 8.98 0.81 11.24
N TYR A 52 9.26 -0.07 10.27
CA TYR A 52 10.61 -0.31 9.78
C TYR A 52 11.29 0.99 9.31
N LEU A 53 10.60 1.80 8.49
CA LEU A 53 11.14 3.07 8.00
C LEU A 53 11.45 4.05 9.13
N ALA A 54 10.57 4.15 10.14
CA ALA A 54 10.79 5.04 11.28
C ALA A 54 12.02 4.63 12.10
N ILE A 55 12.19 3.33 12.34
CA ILE A 55 13.33 2.76 13.06
C ILE A 55 14.62 2.94 12.24
N ALA A 56 14.58 2.61 10.95
CA ALA A 56 15.70 2.77 10.04
C ALA A 56 16.14 4.23 9.96
N ALA A 57 15.20 5.17 9.85
CA ALA A 57 15.50 6.60 9.77
C ALA A 57 16.18 7.10 11.06
N TYR A 58 15.71 6.65 12.22
CA TYR A 58 16.36 6.97 13.49
C TYR A 58 17.83 6.49 13.48
N PHE A 59 18.08 5.20 13.25
CA PHE A 59 19.44 4.67 13.25
C PHE A 59 20.32 5.30 12.17
N ALA A 60 19.76 5.62 10.99
CA ALA A 60 20.51 6.24 9.92
C ALA A 60 21.03 7.64 10.27
N THR A 61 20.38 8.34 11.21
CA THR A 61 20.79 9.68 11.68
C THR A 61 21.72 9.66 12.90
N THR A 62 22.05 8.48 13.43
CA THR A 62 22.94 8.35 14.61
C THR A 62 24.42 8.51 14.24
N ASN A 63 24.85 7.91 13.14
CA ASN A 63 26.24 7.91 12.67
C ASN A 63 26.27 7.85 11.15
N ILE A 64 27.20 8.57 10.51
CA ILE A 64 27.27 8.67 9.05
C ILE A 64 27.57 7.33 8.35
N TYR A 65 28.44 6.49 8.94
CA TYR A 65 28.80 5.19 8.38
C TYR A 65 27.64 4.20 8.51
N VAL A 66 26.99 4.17 9.67
CA VAL A 66 25.77 3.37 9.91
C VAL A 66 24.65 3.86 8.98
N GLY A 67 24.50 5.18 8.84
CA GLY A 67 23.52 5.80 7.97
C GLY A 67 23.67 5.42 6.51
N LEU A 68 24.90 5.37 5.99
CA LEU A 68 25.14 4.93 4.62
C LEU A 68 24.64 3.50 4.40
N ILE A 69 24.99 2.58 5.31
CA ILE A 69 24.58 1.17 5.22
C ILE A 69 23.07 1.03 5.32
N ILE A 70 22.45 1.68 6.32
CA ILE A 70 21.00 1.58 6.54
C ILE A 70 20.22 2.21 5.38
N ASN A 71 20.62 3.39 4.91
CA ASN A 71 19.98 4.04 3.76
C ASN A 71 19.99 3.13 2.53
N PHE A 72 21.14 2.52 2.23
CA PHE A 72 21.27 1.61 1.10
C PHE A 72 20.34 0.40 1.24
N ILE A 73 20.35 -0.26 2.39
CA ILE A 73 19.50 -1.42 2.68
C ILE A 73 18.02 -1.04 2.60
N THR A 74 17.62 0.09 3.19
CA THR A 74 16.23 0.55 3.20
C THR A 74 15.73 0.87 1.80
N ILE A 75 16.50 1.60 0.99
CA ILE A 75 16.11 1.90 -0.38
C ILE A 75 15.96 0.62 -1.21
N PHE A 76 16.93 -0.29 -1.09
CA PHE A 76 16.90 -1.57 -1.80
C PHE A 76 15.69 -2.42 -1.39
N MET A 77 15.46 -2.59 -0.08
CA MET A 77 14.40 -3.43 0.47
C MET A 77 13.01 -2.90 0.08
N VAL A 78 12.76 -1.59 0.23
CA VAL A 78 11.48 -0.98 -0.15
C VAL A 78 11.22 -1.11 -1.66
N THR A 79 12.26 -0.88 -2.48
CA THR A 79 12.13 -1.01 -3.94
C THR A 79 11.87 -2.45 -4.35
N TYR A 80 12.57 -3.41 -3.73
CA TYR A 80 12.39 -4.84 -3.98
C TYR A 80 10.98 -5.32 -3.61
N VAL A 81 10.48 -4.97 -2.42
CA VAL A 81 9.13 -5.36 -1.96
C VAL A 81 8.03 -4.87 -2.91
N TYR A 82 8.20 -3.68 -3.51
CA TYR A 82 7.22 -3.09 -4.42
C TYR A 82 7.62 -3.15 -5.90
N MET A 83 8.58 -4.00 -6.27
CA MET A 83 9.07 -4.13 -7.64
C MET A 83 7.99 -4.60 -8.63
N ASN A 84 7.06 -5.44 -8.17
CA ASN A 84 5.95 -5.94 -8.98
C ASN A 84 4.81 -4.92 -9.19
N ASP A 85 4.88 -3.74 -8.56
CA ASP A 85 3.85 -2.70 -8.59
C ASP A 85 4.07 -1.75 -9.79
N TYR A 86 4.11 -2.32 -11.01
CA TYR A 86 4.55 -1.63 -12.25
C TYR A 86 3.71 -0.40 -12.65
N LYS A 87 2.46 -0.25 -12.18
CA LYS A 87 1.55 0.80 -12.64
C LYS A 87 1.61 2.09 -11.81
N HIS A 88 2.00 2.01 -10.53
CA HIS A 88 2.10 3.16 -9.64
C HIS A 88 3.17 2.87 -8.58
N PRO A 89 4.25 3.66 -8.47
CA PRO A 89 5.38 3.32 -7.60
C PRO A 89 5.01 3.54 -6.13
N THR A 90 4.39 2.54 -5.50
CA THR A 90 4.15 2.48 -4.05
C THR A 90 5.43 2.70 -3.25
N SER A 91 6.53 2.15 -3.78
CA SER A 91 7.89 2.37 -3.28
C SER A 91 8.20 3.86 -3.14
N TYR A 92 7.82 4.70 -4.11
CA TYR A 92 8.10 6.14 -4.07
C TYR A 92 7.44 6.82 -2.87
N THR A 93 6.19 6.49 -2.57
CA THR A 93 5.47 7.05 -1.41
C THR A 93 6.17 6.70 -0.10
N PHE A 94 6.61 5.46 0.06
CA PHE A 94 7.30 4.98 1.26
C PHE A 94 8.73 5.53 1.36
N LEU A 95 9.48 5.58 0.26
CA LEU A 95 10.81 6.17 0.21
C LEU A 95 10.78 7.67 0.52
N MET A 96 9.75 8.38 0.04
CA MET A 96 9.57 9.78 0.38
C MET A 96 9.33 9.95 1.89
N ALA A 97 8.48 9.11 2.50
CA ALA A 97 8.26 9.11 3.94
C ALA A 97 9.58 8.87 4.71
N TYR A 98 10.39 7.92 4.25
CA TYR A 98 11.69 7.64 4.82
C TYR A 98 12.65 8.83 4.77
N ILE A 99 12.83 9.44 3.58
CA ILE A 99 13.72 10.59 3.38
C ILE A 99 13.35 11.74 4.32
N PHE A 100 12.05 12.04 4.43
CA PHE A 100 11.60 13.09 5.34
C PHE A 100 11.84 12.76 6.81
N MET A 101 11.70 11.49 7.22
CA MET A 101 12.03 11.06 8.58
C MET A 101 13.53 11.15 8.88
N VAL A 102 14.40 10.90 7.90
CA VAL A 102 15.86 11.10 7.99
C VAL A 102 16.20 12.58 8.11
N CYS A 103 15.57 13.45 7.31
CA CYS A 103 15.78 14.89 7.38
C CYS A 103 15.35 15.50 8.73
N MET A 104 14.28 14.96 9.33
CA MET A 104 13.76 15.38 10.64
C MET A 104 14.29 14.47 11.73
N LYS A 105 15.58 14.61 12.04
CA LYS A 105 16.23 13.86 13.13
C LYS A 105 15.49 14.06 14.45
N ILE A 106 15.40 12.99 15.23
CA ILE A 106 14.81 12.97 16.57
C ILE A 106 15.79 12.35 17.57
N ASN A 107 15.54 12.61 18.85
CA ASN A 107 16.22 11.94 19.94
C ASN A 107 15.57 10.59 20.26
N ILE A 108 16.27 9.74 21.03
CA ILE A 108 15.76 8.43 21.44
C ILE A 108 14.44 8.53 22.22
N ASP A 109 14.29 9.58 23.04
CA ASP A 109 13.10 9.81 23.87
C ASP A 109 11.85 10.11 23.03
N GLU A 110 12.04 10.62 21.81
CA GLU A 110 10.96 10.94 20.88
C GLU A 110 10.61 9.75 19.95
N LEU A 111 11.44 8.71 19.92
CA LEU A 111 11.25 7.54 19.06
C LEU A 111 9.93 6.80 19.37
N PRO A 112 9.56 6.52 20.63
CA PRO A 112 8.27 5.89 20.94
C PRO A 112 7.09 6.71 20.40
N LEU A 113 7.14 8.03 20.55
CA LEU A 113 6.08 8.92 20.06
C LEU A 113 6.02 8.92 18.53
N ARG A 114 7.16 8.86 17.84
CA ARG A 114 7.24 8.72 16.39
C ARG A 114 6.64 7.40 15.92
N LEU A 115 6.91 6.29 16.60
CA LEU A 115 6.33 4.98 16.26
C LEU A 115 4.80 4.97 16.41
N LEU A 116 4.28 5.61 17.46
CA LEU A 116 2.83 5.80 17.64
C LEU A 116 2.24 6.70 16.54
N ALA A 117 2.89 7.81 16.22
CA ALA A 117 2.47 8.74 15.18
C ALA A 117 2.39 8.05 13.80
N VAL A 118 3.37 7.20 13.49
CA VAL A 118 3.41 6.42 12.26
C VAL A 118 2.31 5.36 12.23
N SER A 119 2.11 4.65 13.35
CA SER A 119 1.05 3.64 13.48
C SER A 119 -0.33 4.24 13.28
N MET A 120 -0.58 5.42 13.86
CA MET A 120 -1.82 6.18 13.64
C MET A 120 -1.98 6.64 12.18
N GLY A 121 -0.87 6.95 11.51
CA GLY A 121 -0.88 7.34 10.10
C GLY A 121 -1.39 6.23 9.18
N VAL A 122 -1.07 4.98 9.50
CA VAL A 122 -1.59 3.81 8.77
C VAL A 122 -3.11 3.72 8.87
N ILE A 123 -3.69 4.08 10.03
CA ILE A 123 -5.14 4.15 10.20
C ILE A 123 -5.74 5.17 9.23
N PHE A 124 -5.11 6.34 9.07
CA PHE A 124 -5.55 7.35 8.09
C PHE A 124 -5.42 6.91 6.64
N ILE A 125 -4.53 5.96 6.33
CA ILE A 125 -4.44 5.34 4.99
C ILE A 125 -5.58 4.35 4.76
N ILE A 126 -5.94 3.55 5.77
CA ILE A 126 -6.90 2.46 5.64
C ILE A 126 -8.36 2.92 5.79
N LEU A 127 -8.64 3.90 6.65
CA LEU A 127 -10.01 4.40 6.86
C LEU A 127 -10.69 4.85 5.55
N PRO A 128 -10.07 5.66 4.67
CA PRO A 128 -10.67 6.03 3.40
C PRO A 128 -10.90 4.84 2.47
N GLN A 129 -10.03 3.82 2.50
CA GLN A 129 -10.18 2.59 1.72
C GLN A 129 -11.46 1.86 2.13
N ILE A 130 -11.68 1.69 3.44
CA ILE A 130 -12.88 1.04 3.97
C ILE A 130 -14.13 1.81 3.60
N ILE A 131 -14.12 3.15 3.71
CA ILE A 131 -15.31 3.97 3.51
C ILE A 131 -15.68 4.07 2.02
N LEU A 132 -14.69 4.29 1.15
CA LEU A 132 -14.92 4.62 -0.27
C LEU A 132 -14.89 3.39 -1.19
N ASN A 133 -14.06 2.39 -0.88
CA ASN A 133 -13.86 1.23 -1.75
C ASN A 133 -14.57 -0.04 -1.25
N ARG A 134 -15.32 0.01 -0.13
CA ARG A 134 -16.03 -1.13 0.49
C ARG A 134 -16.78 -2.05 -0.48
N LYS A 135 -17.42 -1.46 -1.49
CA LYS A 135 -18.30 -2.15 -2.44
C LYS A 135 -17.66 -2.39 -3.81
N GLN A 136 -16.45 -1.87 -4.06
CA GLN A 136 -15.81 -2.02 -5.36
C GLN A 136 -15.28 -3.43 -5.56
N PHE A 137 -14.64 -4.02 -4.55
CA PHE A 137 -14.14 -5.40 -4.63
C PHE A 137 -15.28 -6.40 -4.87
N GLU A 138 -16.35 -6.37 -4.07
CA GLU A 138 -17.50 -7.27 -4.23
C GLU A 138 -18.16 -7.12 -5.61
N LYS A 139 -18.37 -5.88 -6.07
CA LYS A 139 -19.01 -5.60 -7.36
C LYS A 139 -18.11 -6.02 -8.54
N LYS A 140 -16.80 -5.80 -8.43
CA LYS A 140 -15.82 -6.15 -9.46
C LYS A 140 -15.60 -7.66 -9.54
N SER A 141 -15.42 -8.35 -8.40
CA SER A 141 -15.29 -9.80 -8.34
C SER A 141 -16.56 -10.51 -8.81
N THR A 142 -17.74 -10.04 -8.38
CA THR A 142 -19.02 -10.62 -8.84
C THR A 142 -19.21 -10.47 -10.35
N ASN A 143 -18.86 -9.31 -10.93
CA ASN A 143 -18.91 -9.12 -12.38
C ASN A 143 -17.89 -9.99 -13.12
N ILE A 144 -16.67 -10.15 -12.61
CA ILE A 144 -15.66 -11.02 -13.21
C ILE A 144 -16.13 -12.48 -13.17
N ILE A 145 -16.65 -12.95 -12.04
CA ILE A 145 -17.19 -14.32 -11.91
C ILE A 145 -18.37 -14.54 -12.86
N LYS A 146 -19.32 -13.60 -12.93
CA LYS A 146 -20.44 -13.67 -13.89
C LYS A 146 -19.97 -13.74 -15.33
N ASN A 147 -18.96 -12.95 -15.71
CA ASN A 147 -18.38 -13.00 -17.04
C ASN A 147 -17.66 -14.32 -17.31
N ILE A 148 -16.92 -14.86 -16.35
CA ILE A 148 -16.27 -16.18 -16.48
C ILE A 148 -17.32 -17.27 -16.68
N VAL A 149 -18.39 -17.30 -15.87
CA VAL A 149 -19.47 -18.27 -16.02
C VAL A 149 -20.13 -18.16 -17.40
N LYS A 150 -20.40 -16.94 -17.87
CA LYS A 150 -20.96 -16.71 -19.21
C LYS A 150 -20.03 -17.19 -20.32
N GLU A 151 -18.74 -16.88 -20.25
CA GLU A 151 -17.73 -17.29 -21.24
C GLU A 151 -17.50 -18.81 -21.25
N ILE A 152 -17.65 -19.49 -20.11
CA ILE A 152 -17.62 -20.96 -20.02
C ILE A 152 -18.87 -21.57 -20.67
N LEU A 153 -20.05 -21.01 -20.41
CA LEU A 153 -21.29 -21.48 -21.05
C LEU A 153 -21.23 -21.31 -22.57
N GLU A 154 -20.77 -20.16 -23.06
CA GLU A 154 -20.56 -19.93 -24.50
C GLU A 154 -19.55 -20.93 -25.10
N GLN A 155 -18.51 -21.34 -24.36
CA GLN A 155 -17.60 -22.39 -24.82
C GLN A 155 -18.23 -23.77 -24.89
N ILE A 156 -19.11 -24.11 -23.94
CA ILE A 156 -19.85 -25.37 -23.97
C ILE A 156 -20.77 -25.40 -25.19
N ASP A 157 -21.46 -24.29 -25.47
CA ASP A 157 -22.31 -24.14 -26.66
C ASP A 157 -21.48 -24.24 -27.96
N ASP A 158 -20.34 -23.54 -28.04
CA ASP A 158 -19.42 -23.62 -29.19
C ASP A 158 -18.88 -25.04 -29.41
N LEU A 159 -18.61 -25.80 -28.34
CA LEU A 159 -18.20 -27.21 -28.42
C LEU A 159 -19.30 -28.10 -28.99
N ILE A 160 -20.55 -27.88 -28.57
CA ILE A 160 -21.72 -28.61 -29.08
C ILE A 160 -21.95 -28.29 -30.57
N ASP A 161 -21.77 -27.02 -30.97
CA ASP A 161 -21.90 -26.54 -32.34
C ASP A 161 -20.71 -26.90 -33.26
N GLY A 162 -19.64 -27.49 -32.73
CA GLY A 162 -18.41 -27.80 -33.48
C GLY A 162 -17.55 -26.58 -33.85
N LYS A 163 -17.75 -25.43 -33.19
CA LYS A 163 -17.07 -24.14 -33.42
C LYS A 163 -16.00 -23.84 -32.36
N TYR A 164 -15.40 -24.87 -31.76
CA TYR A 164 -14.47 -24.71 -30.66
C TYR A 164 -13.22 -23.89 -31.04
N GLU A 165 -12.92 -22.87 -30.22
CA GLU A 165 -11.70 -22.07 -30.33
C GLU A 165 -10.85 -22.15 -29.06
N GLU A 166 -9.66 -22.75 -29.18
CA GLU A 166 -8.69 -22.88 -28.09
C GLU A 166 -8.24 -21.52 -27.54
N GLY A 167 -8.21 -20.47 -28.38
CA GLY A 167 -7.88 -19.10 -27.95
C GLY A 167 -8.82 -18.52 -26.88
N LYS A 168 -10.09 -18.95 -26.86
CA LYS A 168 -11.03 -18.53 -25.80
C LYS A 168 -10.71 -19.23 -24.47
N SER A 169 -10.27 -20.49 -24.48
CA SER A 169 -10.00 -21.26 -23.26
C SER A 169 -8.78 -20.71 -22.50
N ILE A 170 -7.75 -20.29 -23.24
CA ILE A 170 -6.57 -19.63 -22.69
C ILE A 170 -6.94 -18.30 -22.00
N LYS A 171 -7.83 -17.50 -22.61
CA LYS A 171 -8.31 -16.22 -22.02
C LYS A 171 -9.10 -16.43 -20.73
N ILE A 172 -9.98 -17.44 -20.67
CA ILE A 172 -10.73 -17.78 -19.46
C ILE A 172 -9.77 -18.19 -18.34
N ASN A 173 -8.80 -19.06 -18.63
CA ASN A 173 -7.80 -19.49 -17.64
C ASN A 173 -6.96 -18.33 -17.09
N GLN A 174 -6.59 -17.36 -17.94
CA GLN A 174 -5.90 -16.14 -17.50
C GLN A 174 -6.76 -15.29 -16.56
N LYS A 175 -8.07 -15.13 -16.85
CA LYS A 175 -9.00 -14.41 -15.97
C LYS A 175 -9.20 -15.12 -14.63
N ILE A 176 -9.32 -16.45 -14.63
CA ILE A 176 -9.42 -17.25 -13.40
C ILE A 176 -8.18 -17.07 -12.52
N ARG A 177 -6.98 -17.11 -13.11
CA ARG A 177 -5.73 -16.86 -12.37
C ARG A 177 -5.62 -15.44 -11.80
N SER A 178 -6.33 -14.47 -12.36
CA SER A 178 -6.34 -13.09 -11.82
C SER A 178 -7.23 -12.89 -10.60
N LEU A 179 -8.06 -13.88 -10.26
CA LEU A 179 -8.92 -13.88 -9.07
C LEU A 179 -8.26 -14.47 -7.82
N VAL A 180 -7.15 -15.21 -8.00
CA VAL A 180 -6.36 -15.87 -6.94
C VAL A 180 -5.17 -15.00 -6.60
#